data_AF-A0A847FAZ8-F1
#
_entry.id   AF-A0A847FAZ8-F1
#
_cell.length_a   1.000
_cell.length_b   1.000
_cell.length_c   1.000
_cell.angle_alpha   90.00
_cell.angle_beta   90.00
_cell.angle_gamma   90.00
#
_symmetry.space_group_name_H-M   'P 1'
#
loop_
_entity.id
_entity.type
_entity.pdbx_description
1 polymer ?
#
loop_
_entity_poly.entity_id
_entity_poly.type
_entity_poly.pdbx_seq_one_letter_code
_entity_poly.pdbx_strand_id
1 'polypeptide(L)'
;YLISRGQAEENFRVFKNKYCFVAHSHEPLMFRLDEEGHASFVNFTESIGQVLGDWRLIINPGSVGQPRDGDPRASYVMLDSETSMIKLYRVAYDIGATQLKMVRANLPMRLVARLEKGL
;
A
#
# COMPACT_ATOMS: atom_id res chain seq x y z
N TYR A 1 -11.20 2.34 5.66
CA TYR A 1 -9.88 2.42 5.01
C TYR A 1 -9.05 3.45 5.73
N LEU A 2 -7.75 3.20 5.95
CA LEU A 2 -6.82 4.17 6.51
C LEU A 2 -6.11 4.84 5.34
N ILE A 3 -6.57 6.04 4.97
CA ILE A 3 -6.12 6.78 3.77
C ILE A 3 -5.90 8.28 4.05
N SER A 4 -6.23 8.76 5.26
CA SER A 4 -6.06 10.17 5.63
C SER A 4 -5.22 10.34 6.90
N ARG A 5 -4.67 11.54 7.08
CA ARG A 5 -3.86 11.91 8.25
C ARG A 5 -4.62 11.76 9.57
N GLY A 6 -5.85 12.28 9.65
CA GLY A 6 -6.66 12.17 10.88
C GLY A 6 -6.95 10.71 11.27
N GLN A 7 -7.23 9.83 10.29
CA GLN A 7 -7.38 8.40 10.55
C GLN A 7 -6.07 7.79 11.07
N ALA A 8 -4.92 8.18 10.50
CA ALA A 8 -3.63 7.71 10.98
C ALA A 8 -3.36 8.15 12.42
N GLU A 9 -3.61 9.42 12.77
CA GLU A 9 -3.47 9.96 14.13
C GLU A 9 -4.29 9.18 15.16
N GLU A 10 -5.57 8.94 14.85
CA GLU A 10 -6.45 8.13 15.69
C GLU A 10 -5.88 6.71 15.90
N ASN A 11 -5.38 6.09 14.83
CA ASN A 11 -4.81 4.74 14.91
C ASN A 11 -3.49 4.71 15.68
N PHE A 12 -2.62 5.73 15.54
CA PHE A 12 -1.37 5.85 16.30
C PHE A 12 -1.58 5.89 17.83
N ARG A 13 -2.76 6.30 18.30
CA ARG A 13 -3.14 6.30 19.73
C ARG A 13 -3.48 4.89 20.25
N VAL A 14 -3.84 3.96 19.37
CA VAL A 14 -4.31 2.62 19.75
C VAL A 14 -3.17 1.61 19.89
N PHE A 15 -2.18 1.65 19.01
CA PHE A 15 -1.01 0.77 19.08
C PHE A 15 0.21 1.52 19.66
N LYS A 16 1.17 0.78 20.24
CA LYS A 16 2.41 1.33 20.83
C LYS A 16 3.67 1.00 20.04
N ASN A 17 3.61 0.02 19.14
CA ASN A 17 4.74 -0.40 18.31
C ASN A 17 5.23 0.76 17.42
N LYS A 18 6.51 0.70 17.03
CA LYS A 18 7.09 1.67 16.09
C LYS A 18 6.46 1.54 14.70
N TYR A 19 6.30 0.32 14.20
CA TYR A 19 5.78 0.08 12.85
C TYR A 19 4.47 -0.70 12.91
N CYS A 20 3.50 -0.29 12.11
CA CYS A 20 2.23 -0.96 11.94
C CYS A 20 1.95 -1.17 10.45
N PHE A 21 1.90 -2.42 10.01
CA PHE A 21 1.56 -2.77 8.64
C PHE A 21 0.05 -2.96 8.51
N VAL A 22 -0.55 -2.27 7.56
CA VAL A 22 -1.99 -2.31 7.28
C VAL A 22 -2.22 -2.63 5.80
N ALA A 23 -3.44 -3.02 5.45
CA ALA A 23 -3.83 -3.30 4.07
C ALA A 23 -5.23 -2.72 3.80
N HIS A 24 -6.05 -3.44 3.05
CA HIS A 24 -7.47 -3.16 2.80
C HIS A 24 -7.78 -1.99 1.86
N SER A 25 -7.07 -0.86 1.90
CA SER A 25 -7.29 0.23 0.91
C SER A 25 -6.87 -0.15 -0.51
N HIS A 26 -5.88 -1.03 -0.63
CA HIS A 26 -5.20 -1.39 -1.88
C HIS A 26 -4.38 -0.25 -2.51
N GLU A 27 -4.12 0.79 -1.72
CA GLU A 27 -3.29 1.94 -2.11
C GLU A 27 -2.03 1.93 -1.25
N PRO A 28 -0.82 1.88 -1.83
CA PRO A 28 0.39 1.97 -1.03
C PRO A 28 0.54 3.37 -0.47
N LEU A 29 0.79 3.43 0.83
CA LEU A 29 0.95 4.69 1.53
C LEU A 29 1.78 4.47 2.79
N MET A 30 2.34 5.56 3.28
CA MET A 30 3.08 5.57 4.53
C MET A 30 2.77 6.84 5.29
N PHE A 31 2.40 6.69 6.56
CA PHE A 31 2.23 7.80 7.49
C PHE A 31 3.34 7.78 8.54
N ARG A 32 3.81 8.96 8.92
CA ARG A 32 4.73 9.17 10.03
C ARG A 32 4.08 10.06 11.08
N LEU A 33 4.19 9.66 12.34
CA LEU A 33 3.82 10.48 13.49
C LEU A 33 5.02 11.31 13.96
N ASP A 34 4.80 12.60 14.20
CA ASP A 34 5.79 13.46 14.87
C ASP A 34 5.64 13.42 16.40
N GLU A 35 6.47 14.19 17.11
CA GLU A 35 6.49 14.24 18.58
C GLU A 35 5.26 14.96 19.16
N GLU A 36 4.60 15.82 18.38
CA GLU A 36 3.38 16.53 18.76
C GLU A 36 2.12 15.67 18.55
N GLY A 37 2.26 14.51 17.90
CA GLY A 37 1.18 13.57 17.65
C GLY A 37 0.42 13.83 16.36
N HIS A 38 0.98 14.60 15.43
CA HIS A 38 0.41 14.83 14.10
C HIS A 38 0.94 13.83 13.09
N ALA A 39 0.06 13.34 12.21
CA ALA A 39 0.46 12.43 11.14
C ALA A 39 0.73 13.18 9.84
N SER A 40 1.80 12.80 9.16
CA SER A 40 2.17 13.31 7.85
C SER A 40 2.34 12.16 6.85
N PHE A 41 2.03 12.42 5.57
CA PHE A 41 2.37 11.49 4.50
C PHE A 41 3.88 11.47 4.29
N VAL A 42 4.41 10.26 4.16
CA VAL A 42 5.78 10.04 3.71
C VAL A 42 5.74 9.78 2.22
N ASN A 43 6.63 10.42 1.46
CA ASN A 43 6.77 10.15 0.04
C ASN A 43 7.23 8.70 -0.15
N PHE A 44 6.31 7.82 -0.58
CA PHE A 44 6.51 6.38 -0.64
C PHE A 44 6.27 5.88 -2.06
N THR A 45 7.34 5.90 -2.86
CA THR A 45 7.33 5.56 -4.28
C THR A 45 8.38 4.48 -4.56
N GLU A 46 8.33 3.87 -5.74
CA GLU A 46 9.30 2.81 -6.13
C GLU A 46 10.75 3.30 -6.21
N SER A 47 10.96 4.60 -6.44
CA SER A 47 12.28 5.19 -6.58
C SER A 47 12.96 5.49 -5.24
N ILE A 48 12.21 5.49 -4.14
CA ILE A 48 12.69 5.96 -2.84
C ILE A 48 12.53 4.84 -1.80
N GLY A 49 13.67 4.25 -1.42
CA GLY A 49 13.74 3.40 -0.23
C GLY A 49 13.79 4.26 1.03
N GLN A 50 13.08 3.85 2.08
CA GLN A 50 13.01 4.55 3.34
C GLN A 50 13.71 3.72 4.43
N VAL A 51 14.62 4.33 5.18
CA VAL A 51 15.12 3.73 6.41
C VAL A 51 14.08 3.98 7.50
N LEU A 52 13.57 2.93 8.13
CA LEU A 52 12.48 3.04 9.09
C LEU A 52 12.85 3.90 10.31
N GLY A 53 14.12 3.87 10.72
CA GLY A 53 14.65 4.66 11.84
C GLY A 53 13.86 4.51 13.13
N ASP A 54 13.90 5.49 14.03
CA ASP A 54 13.13 5.49 15.28
C ASP A 54 11.71 6.06 15.15
N TRP A 55 11.24 6.25 13.92
CA TRP A 55 9.93 6.83 13.65
C TRP A 55 8.79 5.87 13.98
N ARG A 56 7.63 6.44 14.37
CA ARG A 56 6.38 5.71 14.40
C ARG A 56 5.69 5.78 13.03
N LEU A 57 5.49 4.63 12.40
CA LEU A 57 5.04 4.50 11.03
C LEU A 57 3.81 3.60 10.90
N ILE A 58 2.88 4.01 10.06
CA ILE A 58 1.84 3.14 9.50
C ILE A 58 2.17 2.93 8.03
N ILE A 59 2.23 1.69 7.59
CA ILE A 59 2.73 1.30 6.27
C ILE A 59 1.69 0.43 5.59
N ASN A 60 1.29 0.82 4.39
CA ASN A 60 0.44 0.02 3.53
C ASN A 60 1.22 -0.36 2.26
N PRO A 61 1.35 -1.66 1.94
CA PRO A 61 2.09 -2.09 0.77
C PRO A 61 1.29 -1.99 -0.53
N GLY A 62 0.02 -1.56 -0.47
CA GLY A 62 -0.90 -1.61 -1.58
C GLY A 62 -1.53 -2.99 -1.74
N SER A 63 -1.79 -3.41 -2.97
CA SER A 63 -2.40 -4.71 -3.27
C SER A 63 -1.69 -5.41 -4.42
N VAL A 64 -1.47 -6.71 -4.26
CA VAL A 64 -0.90 -7.55 -5.32
C VAL A 64 -1.92 -7.81 -6.43
N GLY A 65 -3.18 -8.09 -6.08
CA GLY A 65 -4.18 -8.59 -7.02
C GLY A 65 -5.19 -7.57 -7.54
N GLN A 66 -5.36 -6.44 -6.84
CA GLN A 66 -6.29 -5.39 -7.27
C GLN A 66 -5.85 -4.03 -6.71
N PRO A 67 -4.76 -3.41 -7.23
CA PRO A 67 -4.40 -2.04 -6.90
C PRO A 67 -5.56 -1.07 -7.15
N ARG A 68 -5.66 0.00 -6.35
CA ARG A 68 -6.76 0.99 -6.45
C ARG A 68 -6.30 2.44 -6.55
N ASP A 69 -5.03 2.65 -6.84
CA ASP A 69 -4.40 3.98 -6.87
C ASP A 69 -4.10 4.49 -8.29
N GLY A 70 -4.71 3.89 -9.31
CA GLY A 70 -4.55 4.27 -10.71
C GLY A 70 -3.33 3.65 -11.42
N ASP A 71 -2.50 2.88 -10.70
CA ASP A 71 -1.44 2.06 -11.29
C ASP A 71 -1.86 0.59 -11.28
N PRO A 72 -2.07 -0.04 -12.46
CA PRO A 72 -2.57 -1.41 -12.53
C PRO A 72 -1.52 -2.47 -12.13
N ARG A 73 -0.25 -2.11 -11.96
CA ARG A 73 0.82 -3.04 -11.57
C ARG A 73 0.62 -3.52 -10.13
N ALA A 74 0.90 -4.80 -9.89
CA ALA A 74 0.87 -5.41 -8.56
C ALA A 74 1.79 -4.65 -7.60
N SER A 75 1.35 -4.42 -6.37
CA SER A 75 2.07 -3.65 -5.36
C SER A 75 2.44 -4.50 -4.15
N TYR A 76 3.69 -4.40 -3.71
CA TYR A 76 4.18 -4.97 -2.46
C TYR A 76 5.37 -4.18 -1.92
N VAL A 77 5.81 -4.48 -0.70
CA VAL A 77 6.99 -3.87 -0.08
C VAL A 77 7.97 -4.96 0.32
N MET A 78 9.27 -4.65 0.24
CA MET A 78 10.29 -5.45 0.88
C MET A 78 10.85 -4.67 2.07
N LEU A 79 10.98 -5.36 3.19
CA LEU A 79 11.67 -4.87 4.38
C LEU A 79 12.95 -5.68 4.55
N ASP A 80 14.08 -5.00 4.45
CA ASP A 80 15.39 -5.54 4.79
C ASP A 80 15.60 -5.38 6.31
N SER A 81 15.70 -6.50 7.01
CA SER A 81 15.88 -6.53 8.46
C SER A 81 17.29 -6.14 8.93
N GLU A 82 18.30 -6.26 8.07
CA GLU A 82 19.68 -5.91 8.41
C GLU A 82 19.88 -4.40 8.31
N THR A 83 19.36 -3.79 7.24
CA THR A 83 19.50 -2.34 6.99
C THR A 83 18.32 -1.52 7.50
N SER A 84 17.24 -2.17 7.94
CA SER A 84 15.96 -1.52 8.28
C SER A 84 15.39 -0.67 7.14
N MET A 85 15.73 -1.02 5.90
CA MET A 85 15.27 -0.35 4.70
C MET A 85 13.96 -0.98 4.23
N ILE A 86 12.94 -0.15 4.02
CA ILE A 86 11.71 -0.55 3.35
C ILE A 86 11.64 0.08 1.96
N LYS A 87 11.20 -0.69 0.98
CA LYS A 87 11.02 -0.19 -0.40
C LYS A 87 9.74 -0.72 -1.01
N LEU A 88 9.02 0.16 -1.69
CA LEU A 88 7.85 -0.16 -2.50
C LEU A 88 8.28 -0.73 -3.85
N TYR A 89 7.58 -1.76 -4.31
CA TYR A 89 7.79 -2.36 -5.62
C TYR A 89 6.47 -2.45 -6.37
N ARG A 90 6.51 -2.10 -7.66
CA ARG A 90 5.46 -2.41 -8.62
C ARG A 90 5.94 -3.37 -9.67
N VAL A 91 5.15 -4.40 -9.93
CA VAL A 91 5.48 -5.43 -10.91
C VAL A 91 4.34 -5.57 -11.90
N ALA A 92 4.67 -5.42 -13.18
CA ALA A 92 3.75 -5.70 -14.26
C ALA A 92 3.42 -7.21 -14.28
N TYR A 93 2.17 -7.53 -14.56
CA TYR A 93 1.69 -8.90 -14.72
C TYR A 93 0.74 -8.96 -15.91
N ASP A 94 0.44 -10.18 -16.36
CA ASP A 94 -0.51 -10.38 -17.44
C ASP A 94 -1.96 -10.17 -16.96
N ILE A 95 -2.39 -8.91 -17.02
CA ILE A 95 -3.76 -8.48 -16.70
C ILE A 95 -4.75 -9.18 -17.64
N GLY A 96 -4.44 -9.29 -18.92
CA GLY A 96 -5.31 -9.90 -19.93
C GLY A 96 -5.57 -11.37 -19.64
N ALA A 97 -4.55 -12.13 -19.27
CA ALA A 97 -4.71 -13.53 -18.84
C ALA A 97 -5.57 -13.66 -17.58
N THR A 98 -5.44 -12.73 -16.63
CA THR A 98 -6.26 -12.72 -15.41
C THR A 98 -7.71 -12.36 -15.73
N GLN A 99 -7.94 -11.32 -16.53
CA GLN A 99 -9.26 -10.93 -17.01
C GLN A 99 -9.96 -12.06 -17.76
N LEU A 100 -9.25 -12.78 -18.63
CA LEU A 100 -9.78 -13.94 -19.35
C LEU A 100 -10.24 -15.06 -18.41
N LYS A 101 -9.45 -15.35 -17.36
CA LYS A 101 -9.86 -16.31 -16.32
C LYS A 101 -11.13 -15.85 -15.60
N MET A 102 -11.23 -14.55 -15.28
CA MET A 102 -12.41 -13.98 -14.63
C MET A 102 -13.66 -14.03 -15.51
N VAL A 103 -13.53 -13.75 -16.80
CA VAL A 103 -14.63 -13.85 -17.79
C VAL A 103 -15.10 -15.30 -17.91
N ARG A 104 -14.16 -16.26 -18.01
CA ARG A 104 -14.49 -17.70 -18.04
C ARG A 104 -15.19 -18.17 -16.77
N ALA A 105 -14.90 -17.55 -15.64
CA ALA A 105 -15.58 -17.78 -14.37
C ALA A 105 -16.89 -16.97 -14.21
N ASN A 106 -17.35 -16.30 -15.28
CA ASN A 106 -18.58 -15.49 -15.32
C ASN A 106 -18.63 -14.38 -14.24
N LEU A 107 -17.48 -13.81 -13.89
CA LEU A 107 -17.42 -12.69 -12.94
C LEU A 107 -17.97 -11.39 -13.56
N PRO A 108 -18.54 -10.49 -12.74
CA PRO A 108 -19.06 -9.21 -13.24
C PRO A 108 -18.01 -8.42 -14.03
N MET A 109 -18.34 -7.99 -15.24
CA MET A 109 -17.41 -7.28 -16.14
C MET A 109 -16.79 -6.02 -15.52
N ARG A 110 -17.49 -5.36 -14.58
CA ARG A 110 -16.93 -4.24 -13.81
C ARG A 110 -15.68 -4.62 -13.00
N LEU A 111 -15.62 -5.84 -12.48
CA LEU A 111 -14.47 -6.35 -11.72
C LEU A 111 -13.33 -6.78 -12.64
N VAL A 112 -13.64 -7.20 -13.85
CA VAL A 112 -12.67 -7.54 -14.89
C VAL A 112 -11.99 -6.25 -15.39
N ALA A 113 -12.80 -5.28 -15.80
CA ALA A 113 -12.32 -4.04 -16.41
C ALA A 113 -11.56 -3.12 -15.44
N ARG A 114 -11.79 -3.22 -14.13
CA ARG A 114 -11.07 -2.36 -13.16
C ARG A 114 -9.58 -2.72 -13.02
N LEU A 115 -9.19 -3.96 -13.33
CA LEU A 115 -7.79 -4.39 -13.20
C LEU A 115 -6.84 -3.60 -14.12
N GLU A 116 -7.26 -3.31 -15.36
CA GLU A 116 -6.44 -2.55 -16.32
C GLU A 116 -6.26 -1.08 -15.93
N LYS A 117 -7.14 -0.55 -15.07
CA LYS A 117 -7.15 0.85 -14.64
C LYS A 117 -6.51 1.06 -13.27
N GLY A 118 -6.19 -0.02 -12.54
CA GLY A 118 -5.79 0.07 -11.14
C GLY A 118 -6.86 0.73 -10.28
N LEU A 119 -8.12 0.35 -10.47
CA LEU A 119 -9.29 0.90 -9.77
C LEU A 119 -9.95 -0.13 -8.87
#